data_AF-I1MMF3-F1
#
_entry.id   AF-I1MMF3-F1
#
_cell.length_a   1.000
_cell.length_b   1.000
_cell.length_c   1.000
_cell.angle_alpha   90.00
_cell.angle_beta   90.00
_cell.angle_gamma   90.00
#
_symmetry.space_group_name_H-M   'P 1'
#
loop_
_entity.id
_entity.type
_entity.pdbx_description
1 polymer ?
#
loop_
_entity_poly.entity_id
_entity_poly.type
_entity_poly.pdbx_seq_one_letter_code
_entity_poly.pdbx_strand_id
1 'polypeptide(L)'
;MEPQLESPLGRKDSTGSADSSKPSKHVIETAAPFESVKDAVSKFGGRIDWKSRRTQSLVEERSKLVEDFRKEETAEELENTKKLIEELKTSLEKIEKDELQAKEEAERVILKIEEMEQDIVSEASIEAKAQLEAEKAMLTEALSEFEFVKRELDSLRKEYASMASGRDIAINNAEETIAASKQIEKAVEDLTAELIATKEALNSMRTAHLEVEEQRLGVVDQESNNLKLELEQVEEELQRLNEQVLSARVLKSKLESASSLLHGLKAELAAYMESKVNEEFYKEQKEEVEELKLNIEKATSDVNRLRVASVSLKSKLEEEKSVLASLKQSEEKASAAVVNLQAELEKSRSAIAFIQMKENEAREMMTELPKKLQKASQEADEAKSLAQAAQAELIEAQEEVEQAKAKSSTLESSLLAAQKEIEAAKVAEMLARDAITALEKSESAKGNKNDKDSSSMVTLTLEEYHELSRRAYKAEEQANARIEAATSQIQIARESELRSLEKLEELNEELSVRRESLKIATGNSEKANEGKLAVEHELRTWRAEQKQQEKATELNEQTSDPTEPAHDSSSPKGKVPSNNTEAESASNKNKKKKKSSFPSKVVMFFAKKKTHPTK
;
A
#
# COMPACT_ATOMS: atom_id res chain seq x y z
N MET A 1 -60.22 36.98 -25.38
CA MET A 1 -61.03 38.11 -25.86
C MET A 1 -61.87 37.61 -27.02
N GLU A 2 -63.02 37.00 -26.74
CA GLU A 2 -64.20 37.09 -27.61
C GLU A 2 -64.90 38.43 -27.28
N PRO A 3 -65.60 39.12 -28.20
CA PRO A 3 -66.45 38.55 -29.26
C PRO A 3 -66.38 39.27 -30.63
N GLN A 4 -66.82 38.59 -31.69
CA GLN A 4 -67.28 39.23 -32.93
C GLN A 4 -68.60 38.56 -33.34
N LEU A 5 -69.69 39.17 -32.88
CA LEU A 5 -71.04 39.03 -33.44
C LEU A 5 -71.15 40.08 -34.53
N GLU A 6 -71.56 39.71 -35.76
CA GLU A 6 -72.43 40.54 -36.59
C GLU A 6 -72.87 39.75 -37.85
N SER A 7 -74.14 39.33 -37.83
CA SER A 7 -74.88 38.94 -39.03
C SER A 7 -75.34 40.21 -39.76
N PRO A 8 -74.97 40.43 -41.04
CA PRO A 8 -75.56 41.49 -41.84
C PRO A 8 -76.85 40.96 -42.49
N LEU A 9 -77.99 41.49 -42.05
CA LEU A 9 -79.25 41.47 -42.79
C LEU A 9 -79.04 42.23 -44.13
N GLY A 10 -78.64 41.52 -45.18
CA GLY A 10 -78.65 42.01 -46.56
C GLY A 10 -80.05 41.86 -47.17
N ARG A 11 -80.81 42.94 -47.17
CA ARG A 11 -82.18 43.01 -47.70
C ARG A 11 -82.23 42.87 -49.22
N LYS A 12 -83.36 42.29 -49.66
CA LYS A 12 -83.89 42.21 -51.02
C LYS A 12 -83.86 43.56 -51.74
N ASP A 13 -83.17 43.63 -52.86
CA ASP A 13 -83.39 44.63 -53.91
C ASP A 13 -84.43 44.09 -54.90
N SER A 14 -85.67 44.55 -54.69
CA SER A 14 -86.79 44.43 -55.63
C SER A 14 -86.87 45.75 -56.42
N THR A 15 -86.19 45.81 -57.56
CA THR A 15 -86.51 46.68 -58.69
C THR A 15 -87.75 46.09 -59.38
N GLY A 16 -88.83 46.78 -59.69
CA GLY A 16 -88.97 48.16 -60.15
C GLY A 16 -89.60 48.13 -61.55
N SER A 17 -90.93 47.97 -61.64
CA SER A 17 -91.72 48.46 -62.77
C SER A 17 -93.18 48.60 -62.33
N ALA A 18 -93.48 49.80 -61.84
CA ALA A 18 -94.82 50.29 -61.58
C ALA A 18 -95.23 51.10 -62.81
N ASP A 19 -96.13 50.56 -63.62
CA ASP A 19 -96.93 51.35 -64.54
C ASP A 19 -98.17 51.83 -63.78
N SER A 20 -98.19 53.14 -63.54
CA SER A 20 -99.28 54.11 -63.71
C SER A 20 -100.74 53.64 -63.49
N SER A 21 -101.71 54.44 -63.04
CA SER A 21 -101.79 55.86 -62.75
C SER A 21 -103.22 56.12 -62.22
N LYS A 22 -103.34 57.15 -61.37
CA LYS A 22 -104.55 57.87 -60.93
C LYS A 22 -105.41 57.25 -59.82
N PRO A 23 -105.42 57.90 -58.65
CA PRO A 23 -106.33 57.64 -57.54
C PRO A 23 -107.57 58.53 -57.67
N SER A 24 -108.77 57.98 -57.48
CA SER A 24 -109.96 58.79 -57.22
C SER A 24 -110.70 58.24 -55.99
N LYS A 25 -110.56 59.00 -54.89
CA LYS A 25 -111.40 59.01 -53.69
C LYS A 25 -111.53 57.70 -52.93
N HIS A 26 -110.80 57.68 -51.81
CA HIS A 26 -111.17 57.02 -50.57
C HIS A 26 -112.63 57.34 -50.21
N VAL A 27 -113.56 56.51 -50.65
CA VAL A 27 -114.82 56.36 -49.93
C VAL A 27 -114.60 55.17 -49.01
N ILE A 28 -114.14 55.46 -47.80
CA ILE A 28 -114.24 54.53 -46.68
C ILE A 28 -115.73 54.42 -46.43
N GLU A 29 -116.37 53.41 -47.00
CA GLU A 29 -117.77 53.14 -46.73
C GLU A 29 -117.88 52.63 -45.30
N THR A 30 -118.16 53.57 -44.40
CA THR A 30 -118.43 53.39 -42.97
C THR A 30 -119.85 52.89 -42.71
N ALA A 31 -120.50 52.30 -43.73
CA ALA A 31 -121.77 51.62 -43.54
C ALA A 31 -121.58 50.43 -42.60
N ALA A 32 -122.52 50.26 -41.66
CA ALA A 32 -122.47 49.25 -40.63
C ALA A 32 -122.19 47.85 -41.22
N PRO A 33 -121.41 47.00 -40.52
CA PRO A 33 -121.21 45.60 -40.88
C PRO A 33 -122.55 44.93 -41.12
N PHE A 34 -122.65 44.11 -42.16
CA PHE A 34 -123.85 43.35 -42.52
C PHE A 34 -124.40 42.60 -41.30
N GLU A 35 -125.61 42.95 -40.85
CA GLU A 35 -126.25 42.35 -39.66
C GLU A 35 -126.63 40.87 -39.87
N SER A 36 -126.50 40.38 -41.11
CA SER A 36 -126.67 38.97 -41.44
C SER A 36 -125.85 38.58 -42.66
N VAL A 37 -125.31 37.35 -42.66
CA VAL A 37 -124.80 36.67 -43.87
C VAL A 37 -125.85 36.70 -44.99
N LYS A 38 -127.14 36.75 -44.62
CA LYS A 38 -128.27 36.88 -45.54
C LYS A 38 -128.28 38.22 -46.30
N ASP A 39 -127.91 39.33 -45.64
CA ASP A 39 -127.81 40.66 -46.26
C ASP A 39 -126.57 40.81 -47.14
N ALA A 40 -125.43 40.25 -46.69
CA ALA A 40 -124.21 40.19 -47.50
C ALA A 40 -124.46 39.42 -48.80
N VAL A 41 -125.11 38.27 -48.71
CA VAL A 41 -125.49 37.48 -49.88
C VAL A 41 -126.48 38.26 -50.76
N SER A 42 -127.45 38.99 -50.19
CA SER A 42 -128.44 39.78 -50.95
C SER A 42 -127.81 40.94 -51.75
N LYS A 43 -126.79 41.62 -51.21
CA LYS A 43 -126.10 42.74 -51.90
C LYS A 43 -125.27 42.31 -53.11
N PHE A 44 -124.73 41.09 -53.10
CA PHE A 44 -123.95 40.53 -54.21
C PHE A 44 -124.80 39.73 -55.22
N GLY A 45 -126.11 39.93 -55.22
CA GLY A 45 -127.03 39.06 -55.95
C GLY A 45 -127.29 37.81 -55.13
N GLY A 46 -128.25 37.94 -54.20
CA GLY A 46 -128.69 36.89 -53.30
C GLY A 46 -128.84 35.56 -54.01
N ARG A 47 -128.16 34.53 -53.48
CA ARG A 47 -128.12 33.14 -53.97
C ARG A 47 -128.68 33.04 -55.38
N ILE A 48 -127.90 33.49 -56.36
CA ILE A 48 -128.16 33.08 -57.74
C ILE A 48 -127.97 31.58 -57.70
N ASP A 49 -129.10 30.88 -57.61
CA ASP A 49 -129.15 29.46 -57.82
C ASP A 49 -128.79 29.28 -59.29
N TRP A 50 -127.49 29.12 -59.55
CA TRP A 50 -126.96 28.99 -60.91
C TRP A 50 -127.63 27.80 -61.64
N LYS A 51 -128.23 26.88 -60.88
CA LYS A 51 -129.13 25.83 -61.37
C LYS A 51 -130.43 26.37 -62.00
N SER A 52 -131.02 27.44 -61.48
CA SER A 52 -132.21 28.09 -62.06
C SER A 52 -131.89 28.78 -63.39
N ARG A 53 -130.69 29.38 -63.54
CA ARG A 53 -130.28 29.96 -64.83
C ARG A 53 -129.88 28.90 -65.86
N ARG A 54 -129.30 27.78 -65.39
CA ARG A 54 -129.04 26.61 -66.25
C ARG A 54 -130.34 25.92 -66.67
N THR A 55 -131.36 25.87 -65.82
CA THR A 55 -132.67 25.36 -66.23
C THR A 55 -133.43 26.33 -67.12
N GLN A 56 -133.33 27.66 -66.95
CA GLN A 56 -133.99 28.59 -67.86
C GLN A 56 -133.31 28.65 -69.25
N SER A 57 -131.98 28.55 -69.33
CA SER A 57 -131.28 28.45 -70.63
C SER A 57 -131.43 27.07 -71.27
N LEU A 58 -131.48 25.98 -70.50
CA LEU A 58 -131.67 24.64 -71.07
C LEU A 58 -133.14 24.29 -71.35
N VAL A 59 -134.12 24.99 -70.76
CA VAL A 59 -135.53 24.85 -71.18
C VAL A 59 -135.76 25.54 -72.52
N GLU A 60 -135.04 26.64 -72.82
CA GLU A 60 -135.14 27.31 -74.12
C GLU A 60 -134.29 26.65 -75.22
N GLU A 61 -133.15 26.01 -74.90
CA GLU A 61 -132.42 25.21 -75.90
C GLU A 61 -132.95 23.78 -76.09
N ARG A 62 -133.60 23.17 -75.08
CA ARG A 62 -134.30 21.89 -75.29
C ARG A 62 -135.68 22.01 -75.93
N SER A 63 -136.19 23.21 -76.20
CA SER A 63 -137.49 23.37 -76.86
C SER A 63 -137.42 23.67 -78.37
N LYS A 64 -136.23 23.59 -79.00
CA LYS A 64 -136.10 23.76 -80.46
C LYS A 64 -135.24 22.73 -81.20
N LEU A 65 -134.84 21.62 -80.57
CA LEU A 65 -134.37 20.44 -81.31
C LEU A 65 -134.73 19.15 -80.56
N VAL A 66 -136.04 18.91 -80.42
CA VAL A 66 -136.65 17.69 -79.84
C VAL A 66 -137.28 16.80 -80.92
N GLU A 67 -136.94 16.98 -82.20
CA GLU A 67 -137.40 16.10 -83.27
C GLU A 67 -136.25 15.76 -84.22
N ASP A 68 -135.36 14.84 -83.79
CA ASP A 68 -134.84 13.75 -84.63
C ASP A 68 -133.99 12.74 -83.82
N PHE A 69 -134.71 11.74 -83.31
CA PHE A 69 -134.37 10.33 -83.11
C PHE A 69 -132.91 9.80 -82.99
N ARG A 70 -132.72 9.04 -81.89
CA ARG A 70 -132.04 7.72 -81.74
C ARG A 70 -130.56 7.64 -81.26
N LYS A 71 -130.42 7.65 -79.93
CA LYS A 71 -129.85 6.61 -79.02
C LYS A 71 -128.41 6.07 -79.16
N GLU A 72 -127.58 6.45 -80.12
CA GLU A 72 -126.19 5.93 -80.16
C GLU A 72 -125.18 6.80 -79.37
N GLU A 73 -125.31 8.13 -79.36
CA GLU A 73 -124.30 9.02 -78.75
C GLU A 73 -124.32 9.07 -77.21
N THR A 74 -125.42 8.69 -76.56
CA THR A 74 -125.48 8.67 -75.08
C THR A 74 -124.70 7.51 -74.45
N ALA A 75 -124.37 6.48 -75.24
CA ALA A 75 -123.58 5.34 -74.76
C ALA A 75 -122.08 5.65 -74.73
N GLU A 76 -121.56 6.38 -75.74
CA GLU A 76 -120.14 6.75 -75.82
C GLU A 76 -119.70 7.72 -74.72
N GLU A 77 -120.53 8.70 -74.36
CA GLU A 77 -120.22 9.62 -73.27
C GLU A 77 -120.16 8.91 -71.90
N LEU A 78 -121.02 7.92 -71.69
CA LEU A 78 -121.02 7.08 -70.49
C LEU A 78 -119.79 6.16 -70.44
N GLU A 79 -119.37 5.62 -71.58
CA GLU A 79 -118.15 4.82 -71.72
C GLU A 79 -116.91 5.66 -71.41
N ASN A 80 -116.83 6.87 -71.96
CA ASN A 80 -115.70 7.78 -71.76
C ASN A 80 -115.58 8.26 -70.30
N THR A 81 -116.70 8.58 -69.65
CA THR A 81 -116.69 8.97 -68.23
C THR A 81 -116.30 7.82 -67.31
N LYS A 82 -116.73 6.58 -67.60
CA LYS A 82 -116.25 5.39 -66.87
C LYS A 82 -114.75 5.18 -67.04
N LYS A 83 -114.24 5.30 -68.27
CA LYS A 83 -112.79 5.21 -68.54
C LYS A 83 -112.00 6.25 -67.75
N LEU A 84 -112.47 7.50 -67.72
CA LEU A 84 -111.83 8.57 -66.95
C LEU A 84 -111.84 8.28 -65.44
N ILE A 85 -112.94 7.73 -64.90
CA ILE A 85 -113.03 7.34 -63.49
C ILE A 85 -112.03 6.21 -63.17
N GLU A 86 -111.92 5.21 -64.04
CA GLU A 86 -110.95 4.12 -63.86
C GLU A 86 -109.50 4.61 -64.01
N GLU A 87 -109.20 5.55 -64.91
CA GLU A 87 -107.89 6.20 -64.99
C GLU A 87 -107.57 6.99 -63.71
N LEU A 88 -108.52 7.76 -63.18
CA LEU A 88 -108.30 8.49 -61.94
C LEU A 88 -108.12 7.54 -60.75
N LYS A 89 -108.89 6.46 -60.70
CA LYS A 89 -108.78 5.43 -59.66
C LYS A 89 -107.44 4.70 -59.70
N THR A 90 -106.99 4.30 -60.89
CA THR A 90 -105.68 3.68 -61.07
C THR A 90 -104.53 4.65 -60.76
N SER A 91 -104.69 5.95 -61.05
CA SER A 91 -103.70 6.95 -60.66
C SER A 91 -103.63 7.19 -59.14
N LEU A 92 -104.77 7.23 -58.45
CA LEU A 92 -104.84 7.31 -56.99
C LEU A 92 -104.19 6.08 -56.34
N GLU A 93 -104.52 4.88 -56.82
CA GLU A 93 -103.91 3.64 -56.34
C GLU A 93 -102.40 3.57 -56.56
N LYS A 94 -101.88 4.31 -57.54
CA LYS A 94 -100.44 4.40 -57.80
C LYS A 94 -99.77 5.36 -56.82
N ILE A 95 -100.38 6.52 -56.59
CA ILE A 95 -99.89 7.51 -55.61
C ILE A 95 -99.88 6.92 -54.19
N GLU A 96 -100.90 6.16 -53.80
CA GLU A 96 -100.95 5.50 -52.49
C GLU A 96 -99.83 4.47 -52.31
N LYS A 97 -99.48 3.72 -53.37
CA LYS A 97 -98.35 2.77 -53.35
C LYS A 97 -97.01 3.51 -53.27
N ASP A 98 -96.85 4.57 -54.04
CA ASP A 98 -95.65 5.41 -54.03
C ASP A 98 -95.48 6.08 -52.64
N GLU A 99 -96.58 6.51 -51.99
CA GLU A 99 -96.57 7.05 -50.63
C GLU A 99 -96.17 6.00 -49.58
N LEU A 100 -96.71 4.78 -49.68
CA LEU A 100 -96.33 3.67 -48.80
C LEU A 100 -94.85 3.33 -48.95
N GLN A 101 -94.36 3.27 -50.19
CA GLN A 101 -92.95 3.00 -50.46
C GLN A 101 -92.06 4.10 -49.89
N ALA A 102 -92.43 5.37 -50.05
CA ALA A 102 -91.69 6.50 -49.48
C ALA A 102 -91.65 6.47 -47.94
N LYS A 103 -92.72 6.00 -47.28
CA LYS A 103 -92.75 5.80 -45.82
C LYS A 103 -91.81 4.70 -45.37
N GLU A 104 -91.84 3.54 -46.04
CA GLU A 104 -90.91 2.44 -45.75
C GLU A 104 -89.45 2.87 -45.98
N GLU A 105 -89.18 3.64 -47.02
CA GLU A 105 -87.85 4.20 -47.28
C GLU A 105 -87.42 5.18 -46.17
N ALA A 106 -88.32 6.05 -45.71
CA ALA A 106 -88.06 6.94 -44.58
C ALA A 106 -87.80 6.18 -43.28
N GLU A 107 -88.57 5.14 -42.97
CA GLU A 107 -88.36 4.29 -41.79
C GLU A 107 -87.00 3.57 -41.84
N ARG A 108 -86.60 3.05 -43.01
CA ARG A 108 -85.26 2.46 -43.20
C ARG A 108 -84.15 3.48 -42.97
N VAL A 109 -84.33 4.72 -43.42
CA VAL A 109 -83.36 5.79 -43.20
C VAL A 109 -83.29 6.18 -41.72
N ILE A 110 -84.42 6.26 -41.03
CA ILE A 110 -84.47 6.57 -39.59
C ILE A 110 -83.75 5.49 -38.78
N LEU A 111 -84.06 4.21 -39.02
CA LEU A 111 -83.36 3.10 -38.36
C LEU A 111 -81.86 3.14 -38.64
N LYS A 112 -81.46 3.51 -39.86
CA LYS A 112 -80.03 3.61 -40.17
C LYS A 112 -79.34 4.74 -39.42
N ILE A 113 -80.01 5.86 -39.21
CA ILE A 113 -79.49 6.98 -38.40
C ILE A 113 -79.36 6.55 -36.95
N GLU A 114 -80.35 5.86 -36.38
CA GLU A 114 -80.30 5.37 -34.99
C GLU A 114 -79.16 4.35 -34.77
N GLU A 115 -78.94 3.44 -35.73
CA GLU A 115 -77.78 2.51 -35.72
C GLU A 115 -76.46 3.29 -35.71
N MET A 116 -76.31 4.27 -36.61
CA MET A 116 -75.10 5.09 -36.69
C MET A 116 -74.87 5.90 -35.41
N GLU A 117 -75.92 6.41 -34.78
CA GLU A 117 -75.80 7.12 -33.49
C GLU A 117 -75.33 6.19 -32.36
N GLN A 118 -75.84 4.96 -32.29
CA GLN A 118 -75.38 3.97 -31.30
C GLN A 118 -73.93 3.53 -31.55
N ASP A 119 -73.55 3.31 -32.81
CA ASP A 119 -72.17 2.98 -33.17
C ASP A 119 -71.21 4.12 -32.78
N ILE A 120 -71.56 5.38 -33.09
CA ILE A 120 -70.74 6.54 -32.72
C ILE A 120 -70.63 6.70 -31.20
N VAL A 121 -71.74 6.57 -30.46
CA VAL A 121 -71.73 6.70 -28.99
C VAL A 121 -70.93 5.58 -28.32
N SER A 122 -71.07 4.35 -28.82
CA SER A 122 -70.34 3.20 -28.27
C SER A 122 -68.86 3.24 -28.61
N GLU A 123 -68.48 3.57 -29.86
CA GLU A 123 -67.10 3.67 -30.30
C GLU A 123 -66.35 4.80 -29.57
N ALA A 124 -66.95 6.01 -29.49
CA ALA A 124 -66.35 7.11 -28.74
C ALA A 124 -66.22 6.82 -27.24
N SER A 125 -67.16 6.07 -26.65
CA SER A 125 -67.10 5.64 -25.24
C SER A 125 -66.01 4.61 -24.99
N ILE A 126 -65.83 3.65 -25.91
CA ILE A 126 -64.77 2.65 -25.85
C ILE A 126 -63.40 3.33 -26.03
N GLU A 127 -63.27 4.23 -26.99
CA GLU A 127 -62.01 4.93 -27.27
C GLU A 127 -61.62 5.86 -26.12
N ALA A 128 -62.55 6.64 -25.57
CA ALA A 128 -62.29 7.47 -24.39
C ALA A 128 -61.91 6.64 -23.16
N LYS A 129 -62.53 5.47 -22.97
CA LYS A 129 -62.18 4.55 -21.88
C LYS A 129 -60.81 3.92 -22.09
N ALA A 130 -60.47 3.52 -23.32
CA ALA A 130 -59.16 2.97 -23.66
C ALA A 130 -58.05 4.02 -23.47
N GLN A 131 -58.29 5.27 -23.87
CA GLN A 131 -57.37 6.39 -23.62
C GLN A 131 -57.18 6.64 -22.12
N LEU A 132 -58.27 6.64 -21.33
CA LEU A 132 -58.19 6.77 -19.87
C LEU A 132 -57.40 5.62 -19.22
N GLU A 133 -57.59 4.38 -19.67
CA GLU A 133 -56.85 3.22 -19.17
C GLU A 133 -55.38 3.27 -19.56
N ALA A 134 -55.06 3.74 -20.77
CA ALA A 134 -53.69 3.96 -21.22
C ALA A 134 -53.00 5.07 -20.41
N GLU A 135 -53.66 6.21 -20.17
CA GLU A 135 -53.11 7.29 -19.33
C GLU A 135 -52.93 6.84 -17.88
N LYS A 136 -53.88 6.06 -17.34
CA LYS A 136 -53.71 5.45 -16.00
C LYS A 136 -52.52 4.51 -15.95
N ALA A 137 -52.32 3.69 -16.97
CA ALA A 137 -51.15 2.81 -17.06
C ALA A 137 -49.85 3.63 -17.10
N MET A 138 -49.80 4.68 -17.92
CA MET A 138 -48.65 5.61 -17.98
C MET A 138 -48.38 6.29 -16.64
N LEU A 139 -49.43 6.74 -15.93
CA LEU A 139 -49.30 7.32 -14.60
C LEU A 139 -48.80 6.31 -13.57
N THR A 140 -49.27 5.06 -13.62
CA THR A 140 -48.79 4.00 -12.71
C THR A 140 -47.34 3.64 -12.96
N GLU A 141 -46.91 3.60 -14.23
CA GLU A 141 -45.52 3.34 -14.61
C GLU A 141 -44.61 4.49 -14.15
N ALA A 142 -44.98 5.74 -14.43
CA ALA A 142 -44.24 6.92 -13.98
C ALA A 142 -44.12 7.02 -12.44
N LEU A 143 -45.17 6.63 -11.70
CA LEU A 143 -45.12 6.56 -10.23
C LEU A 143 -44.15 5.47 -9.75
N SER A 144 -44.13 4.32 -10.41
CA SER A 144 -43.21 3.23 -10.07
C SER A 144 -41.75 3.60 -10.33
N GLU A 145 -41.48 4.31 -11.43
CA GLU A 145 -40.16 4.88 -11.75
C GLU A 145 -39.75 5.94 -10.73
N PHE A 146 -40.66 6.84 -10.36
CA PHE A 146 -40.41 7.85 -9.33
C PHE A 146 -40.07 7.22 -7.97
N GLU A 147 -40.80 6.18 -7.56
CA GLU A 147 -40.48 5.44 -6.34
C GLU A 147 -39.14 4.70 -6.43
N PHE A 148 -38.77 4.21 -7.62
CA PHE A 148 -37.47 3.60 -7.86
C PHE A 148 -36.32 4.60 -7.72
N VAL A 149 -36.39 5.74 -8.41
CA VAL A 149 -35.41 6.83 -8.31
C VAL A 149 -35.29 7.32 -6.86
N LYS A 150 -36.39 7.41 -6.12
CA LYS A 150 -36.38 7.79 -4.71
C LYS A 150 -35.61 6.79 -3.84
N ARG A 151 -35.82 5.49 -4.05
CA ARG A 151 -35.09 4.43 -3.34
C ARG A 151 -33.59 4.48 -3.65
N GLU A 152 -33.21 4.70 -4.91
CA GLU A 152 -31.80 4.84 -5.29
C GLU A 152 -31.16 6.08 -4.68
N LEU A 153 -31.86 7.22 -4.67
CA LEU A 153 -31.39 8.45 -4.05
C LEU A 153 -31.18 8.30 -2.54
N ASP A 154 -32.06 7.57 -1.86
CA ASP A 154 -31.88 7.24 -0.45
C ASP A 154 -30.70 6.27 -0.22
N SER A 155 -30.44 5.33 -1.13
CA SER A 155 -29.25 4.48 -1.08
C SER A 155 -27.97 5.29 -1.24
N LEU A 156 -27.91 6.14 -2.27
CA LEU A 156 -26.77 6.98 -2.57
C LEU A 156 -26.44 7.96 -1.43
N ARG A 157 -27.47 8.50 -0.75
CA ARG A 157 -27.28 9.33 0.45
C ARG A 157 -26.64 8.56 1.61
N LYS A 158 -27.04 7.30 1.82
CA LYS A 158 -26.45 6.44 2.87
C LYS A 158 -24.99 6.10 2.55
N GLU A 159 -24.71 5.80 1.28
CA GLU A 159 -23.35 5.55 0.80
C GLU A 159 -22.47 6.79 0.95
N TYR A 160 -22.98 7.96 0.55
CA TYR A 160 -22.27 9.23 0.74
C TYR A 160 -21.99 9.54 2.22
N ALA A 161 -22.97 9.34 3.10
CA ALA A 161 -22.78 9.51 4.54
C ALA A 161 -21.71 8.55 5.10
N SER A 162 -21.73 7.30 4.65
CA SER A 162 -20.72 6.29 5.03
C SER A 162 -19.33 6.68 4.53
N MET A 163 -19.23 7.13 3.27
CA MET A 163 -17.99 7.60 2.67
C MET A 163 -17.43 8.84 3.37
N ALA A 164 -18.31 9.79 3.74
CA ALA A 164 -17.92 10.97 4.52
C ALA A 164 -17.35 10.56 5.88
N SER A 165 -18.03 9.66 6.60
CA SER A 165 -17.54 9.16 7.89
C SER A 165 -16.19 8.43 7.77
N GLY A 166 -16.01 7.63 6.72
CA GLY A 166 -14.75 6.94 6.44
C GLY A 166 -13.61 7.92 6.12
N ARG A 167 -13.89 8.97 5.35
CA ARG A 167 -12.94 10.06 5.07
C ARG A 167 -12.54 10.77 6.36
N ASP A 168 -13.49 11.10 7.23
CA ASP A 168 -13.22 11.83 8.47
C ASP A 168 -12.38 10.98 9.44
N ILE A 169 -12.62 9.65 9.51
CA ILE A 169 -11.76 8.71 10.25
C ILE A 169 -10.34 8.69 9.68
N ALA A 170 -10.20 8.62 8.35
CA ALA A 170 -8.89 8.61 7.70
C ALA A 170 -8.12 9.91 7.94
N ILE A 171 -8.81 11.06 7.95
CA ILE A 171 -8.21 12.36 8.28
C ILE A 171 -7.72 12.37 9.73
N ASN A 172 -8.55 11.97 10.70
CA ASN A 172 -8.16 11.92 12.11
C ASN A 172 -6.93 11.04 12.34
N ASN A 173 -6.89 9.86 11.71
CA ASN A 173 -5.73 8.96 11.78
C ASN A 173 -4.48 9.60 11.15
N ALA A 174 -4.62 10.29 10.02
CA ALA A 174 -3.51 10.99 9.38
C ALA A 174 -2.96 12.12 10.27
N GLU A 175 -3.84 12.89 10.91
CA GLU A 175 -3.47 13.95 11.86
C GLU A 175 -2.75 13.40 13.09
N GLU A 176 -3.23 12.29 13.67
CA GLU A 176 -2.56 11.60 14.78
C GLU A 176 -1.15 11.12 14.36
N THR A 177 -1.03 10.55 13.16
CA THR A 177 0.25 10.09 12.63
C THR A 177 1.23 11.26 12.41
N ILE A 178 0.73 12.41 11.92
CA ILE A 178 1.53 13.64 11.78
C ILE A 178 1.96 14.17 13.15
N ALA A 179 1.07 14.15 14.16
CA ALA A 179 1.40 14.58 15.51
C ALA A 179 2.48 13.68 16.15
N ALA A 180 2.37 12.36 15.98
CA ALA A 180 3.39 11.41 16.42
C ALA A 180 4.74 11.63 15.71
N SER A 181 4.70 11.84 14.39
CA SER A 181 5.90 12.15 13.59
C SER A 181 6.60 13.42 14.08
N LYS A 182 5.84 14.48 14.39
CA LYS A 182 6.39 15.73 14.94
C LYS A 182 7.03 15.55 16.32
N GLN A 183 6.50 14.67 17.15
CA GLN A 183 7.11 14.35 18.46
C GLN A 183 8.44 13.60 18.28
N ILE A 184 8.49 12.65 17.34
CA ILE A 184 9.72 11.93 17.00
C ILE A 184 10.76 12.89 16.43
N GLU A 185 10.36 13.80 15.54
CA GLU A 185 11.24 14.83 14.96
C GLU A 185 11.85 15.71 16.06
N LYS A 186 11.03 16.23 16.97
CA LYS A 186 11.52 17.01 18.12
C LYS A 186 12.51 16.22 18.99
N ALA A 187 12.23 14.94 19.26
CA ALA A 187 13.13 14.10 20.05
C ALA A 187 14.48 13.88 19.34
N VAL A 188 14.49 13.76 18.00
CA VAL A 188 15.72 13.64 17.21
C VAL A 188 16.50 14.96 17.22
N GLU A 189 15.83 16.11 17.13
CA GLU A 189 16.46 17.43 17.26
C GLU A 189 17.12 17.60 18.64
N ASP A 190 16.42 17.27 19.72
CA ASP A 190 16.91 17.34 21.09
C ASP A 190 18.16 16.44 21.29
N LEU A 191 18.10 15.18 20.84
CA LEU A 191 19.25 14.26 20.89
C LEU A 191 20.43 14.73 20.04
N THR A 192 20.15 15.39 18.91
CA THR A 192 21.21 15.95 18.05
C THR A 192 21.92 17.11 18.75
N ALA A 193 21.17 17.97 19.45
CA ALA A 193 21.75 19.05 20.25
C ALA A 193 22.61 18.49 21.40
N GLU A 194 22.14 17.45 22.10
CA GLU A 194 22.91 16.77 23.15
C GLU A 194 24.20 16.12 22.60
N LEU A 195 24.14 15.50 21.43
CA LEU A 195 25.32 14.90 20.78
C LEU A 195 26.37 15.97 20.44
N ILE A 196 25.95 17.13 19.96
CA ILE A 196 26.85 18.25 19.67
C ILE A 196 27.48 18.77 20.96
N ALA A 197 26.67 19.05 21.99
CA ALA A 197 27.15 19.56 23.27
C ALA A 197 28.14 18.60 23.96
N THR A 198 27.84 17.29 23.95
CA THR A 198 28.72 16.26 24.51
C THR A 198 30.01 16.10 23.71
N LYS A 199 29.97 16.22 22.38
CA LYS A 199 31.16 16.22 21.53
C LYS A 199 32.06 17.44 21.78
N GLU A 200 31.47 18.62 21.94
CA GLU A 200 32.19 19.84 22.29
C GLU A 200 32.84 19.74 23.67
N ALA A 201 32.12 19.23 24.68
CA ALA A 201 32.65 18.97 26.01
C ALA A 201 33.81 17.95 25.99
N LEU A 202 33.69 16.88 25.21
CA LEU A 202 34.74 15.87 25.04
C LEU A 202 35.98 16.45 24.36
N ASN A 203 35.81 17.31 23.35
CA ASN A 203 36.93 18.00 22.71
C ASN A 203 37.61 18.97 23.68
N SER A 204 36.85 19.74 24.46
CA SER A 204 37.38 20.64 25.50
C SER A 204 38.13 19.88 26.59
N MET A 205 37.64 18.71 27.01
CA MET A 205 38.34 17.84 27.96
C MET A 205 39.64 17.29 27.38
N ARG A 206 39.64 16.89 26.11
CA ARG A 206 40.85 16.39 25.43
C ARG A 206 41.92 17.47 25.31
N THR A 207 41.55 18.72 24.99
CA THR A 207 42.51 19.82 24.93
C THR A 207 43.08 20.10 26.32
N ALA A 208 42.23 20.14 27.36
CA ALA A 208 42.69 20.31 28.74
C ALA A 208 43.62 19.16 29.19
N HIS A 209 43.32 17.91 28.83
CA HIS A 209 44.18 16.77 29.14
C HIS A 209 45.53 16.86 28.41
N LEU A 210 45.55 17.26 27.14
CA LEU A 210 46.80 17.47 26.39
C LEU A 210 47.67 18.54 27.04
N GLU A 211 47.07 19.66 27.47
CA GLU A 211 47.77 20.74 28.17
C GLU A 211 48.34 20.27 29.52
N VAL A 212 47.58 19.50 30.30
CA VAL A 212 48.06 18.93 31.58
C VAL A 212 49.21 17.96 31.35
N GLU A 213 49.15 17.13 30.32
CA GLU A 213 50.22 16.18 30.01
C GLU A 213 51.50 16.88 29.51
N GLU A 214 51.36 17.95 28.73
CA GLU A 214 52.50 18.79 28.31
C GLU A 214 53.15 19.47 29.52
N GLN A 215 52.36 20.02 30.45
CA GLN A 215 52.87 20.59 31.70
C GLN A 215 53.58 19.54 32.55
N ARG A 216 53.01 18.33 32.65
CA ARG A 216 53.59 17.21 33.40
C ARG A 216 54.94 16.77 32.80
N LEU A 217 55.03 16.67 31.48
CA LEU A 217 56.28 16.37 30.78
C LEU A 217 57.33 17.45 31.02
N GLY A 218 56.95 18.72 30.97
CA GLY A 218 57.85 19.83 31.28
C GLY A 218 58.42 19.77 32.71
N VAL A 219 57.59 19.43 33.69
CA VAL A 219 58.04 19.25 35.09
C VAL A 219 59.01 18.07 35.21
N VAL A 220 58.69 16.92 34.59
CA VAL A 220 59.53 15.72 34.63
C VAL A 220 60.89 15.97 33.96
N ASP A 221 60.94 16.68 32.83
CA ASP A 221 62.19 17.04 32.15
C ASP A 221 63.05 17.98 33.00
N GLN A 222 62.43 18.94 33.69
CA GLN A 222 63.13 19.84 34.60
C GLN A 222 63.72 19.08 35.80
N GLU A 223 62.96 18.17 36.41
CA GLU A 223 63.42 17.31 37.50
C GLU A 223 64.54 16.36 37.06
N SER A 224 64.44 15.77 35.87
CA SER A 224 65.48 14.90 35.32
C SER A 224 66.80 15.64 35.11
N ASN A 225 66.75 16.90 34.66
CA ASN A 225 67.94 17.72 34.49
C ASN A 225 68.55 18.10 35.85
N ASN A 226 67.72 18.38 36.86
CA ASN A 226 68.20 18.69 38.22
C ASN A 226 68.91 17.49 38.84
N LEU A 227 68.28 16.30 38.80
CA LEU A 227 68.88 15.07 39.32
C LEU A 227 70.21 14.73 38.62
N LYS A 228 70.32 15.05 37.33
CA LYS A 228 71.57 14.85 36.57
C LYS A 228 72.69 15.77 37.08
N LEU A 229 72.39 17.05 37.33
CA LEU A 229 73.35 18.00 37.88
C LEU A 229 73.81 17.61 39.30
N GLU A 230 72.87 17.17 40.15
CA GLU A 230 73.18 16.67 41.49
C GLU A 230 74.09 15.43 41.43
N LEU A 231 73.83 14.51 40.49
CA LEU A 231 74.66 13.32 40.30
C LEU A 231 76.09 13.69 39.87
N GLU A 232 76.24 14.62 38.92
CA GLU A 232 77.54 15.13 38.47
C GLU A 232 78.32 15.77 39.63
N GLN A 233 77.66 16.58 40.45
CA GLN A 233 78.28 17.18 41.64
C GLN A 233 78.76 16.12 42.65
N VAL A 234 77.92 15.12 42.94
CA VAL A 234 78.30 14.01 43.85
C VAL A 234 79.47 13.20 43.28
N GLU A 235 79.52 13.00 41.96
CA GLU A 235 80.61 12.31 41.30
C GLU A 235 81.93 13.09 41.41
N GLU A 236 81.91 14.42 41.23
CA GLU A 236 83.07 15.27 41.45
C GLU A 236 83.56 15.22 42.92
N GLU A 237 82.64 15.24 43.88
CA GLU A 237 82.99 15.10 45.30
C GLU A 237 83.64 13.76 45.61
N LEU A 238 83.15 12.68 45.01
CA LEU A 238 83.73 11.35 45.13
C LEU A 238 85.14 11.32 44.54
N GLN A 239 85.35 11.93 43.37
CA GLN A 239 86.69 12.05 42.77
C GLN A 239 87.65 12.81 43.69
N ARG A 240 87.24 13.97 44.22
CA ARG A 240 88.04 14.74 45.19
C ARG A 240 88.39 13.92 46.43
N LEU A 241 87.43 13.18 46.98
CA LEU A 241 87.66 12.30 48.13
C LEU A 241 88.62 11.16 47.78
N ASN A 242 88.49 10.57 46.60
CA ASN A 242 89.36 9.50 46.13
C ASN A 242 90.82 9.98 46.00
N GLU A 243 91.07 11.19 45.50
CA GLU A 243 92.39 11.81 45.46
C GLU A 243 92.99 12.01 46.87
N GLN A 244 92.16 12.44 47.83
CA GLN A 244 92.58 12.55 49.23
C GLN A 244 92.93 11.19 49.83
N VAL A 245 92.15 10.14 49.55
CA VAL A 245 92.41 8.76 49.98
C VAL A 245 93.73 8.25 49.39
N LEU A 246 94.00 8.52 48.11
CA LEU A 246 95.28 8.17 47.48
C LEU A 246 96.45 8.87 48.16
N SER A 247 96.31 10.16 48.46
CA SER A 247 97.32 10.96 49.15
C SER A 247 97.58 10.44 50.58
N ALA A 248 96.51 10.14 51.33
CA ALA A 248 96.61 9.57 52.67
C ALA A 248 97.27 8.19 52.67
N ARG A 249 97.01 7.36 51.65
CA ARG A 249 97.65 6.04 51.49
C ARG A 249 99.17 6.17 51.29
N VAL A 250 99.63 7.16 50.52
CA VAL A 250 101.07 7.43 50.34
C VAL A 250 101.72 7.92 51.64
N LEU A 251 101.05 8.78 52.41
CA LEU A 251 101.57 9.21 53.72
C LEU A 251 101.63 8.04 54.70
N LYS A 252 100.63 7.16 54.69
CA LYS A 252 100.60 5.96 55.52
C LYS A 252 101.77 5.03 55.22
N SER A 253 102.06 4.74 53.94
CA SER A 253 103.18 3.85 53.59
C SER A 253 104.54 4.46 53.98
N LYS A 254 104.71 5.79 53.87
CA LYS A 254 105.89 6.49 54.37
C LYS A 254 106.03 6.37 55.89
N LEU A 255 104.93 6.50 56.63
CA LEU A 255 104.93 6.31 58.08
C LEU A 255 105.27 4.87 58.47
N GLU A 256 104.71 3.87 57.78
CA GLU A 256 105.02 2.46 57.99
C GLU A 256 106.50 2.17 57.70
N SER A 257 107.08 2.78 56.67
CA SER A 257 108.50 2.66 56.32
C SER A 257 109.41 3.29 57.38
N ALA A 258 109.08 4.49 57.83
CA ALA A 258 109.80 5.17 58.91
C ALA A 258 109.67 4.43 60.25
N SER A 259 108.49 3.90 60.56
CA SER A 259 108.26 3.10 61.76
C SER A 259 109.03 1.80 61.74
N SER A 260 109.13 1.15 60.58
CA SER A 260 109.96 -0.06 60.40
C SER A 260 111.44 0.25 60.58
N LEU A 261 111.92 1.38 60.06
CA LEU A 261 113.29 1.84 60.25
C LEU A 261 113.57 2.21 61.71
N LEU A 262 112.64 2.87 62.40
CA LEU A 262 112.75 3.14 63.84
C LEU A 262 112.81 1.83 64.64
N HIS A 263 112.00 0.83 64.28
CA HIS A 263 112.05 -0.49 64.91
C HIS A 263 113.40 -1.17 64.66
N GLY A 264 113.94 -1.08 63.44
CA GLY A 264 115.27 -1.57 63.10
C GLY A 264 116.36 -0.88 63.90
N LEU A 265 116.36 0.45 63.99
CA LEU A 265 117.32 1.22 64.79
C LEU A 265 117.19 0.94 66.29
N LYS A 266 115.98 0.73 66.80
CA LYS A 266 115.77 0.28 68.18
C LYS A 266 116.33 -1.12 68.41
N ALA A 267 116.17 -2.03 67.45
CA ALA A 267 116.75 -3.36 67.51
C ALA A 267 118.28 -3.32 67.42
N GLU A 268 118.86 -2.45 66.59
CA GLU A 268 120.31 -2.22 66.52
C GLU A 268 120.86 -1.58 67.80
N LEU A 269 120.14 -0.62 68.38
CA LEU A 269 120.50 0.00 69.66
C LEU A 269 120.41 -1.03 70.79
N ALA A 270 119.37 -1.87 70.79
CA ALA A 270 119.24 -2.98 71.74
C ALA A 270 120.38 -3.98 71.56
N ALA A 271 120.71 -4.39 70.33
CA ALA A 271 121.84 -5.29 70.06
C ALA A 271 123.20 -4.67 70.46
N TYR A 272 123.37 -3.36 70.27
CA TYR A 272 124.55 -2.64 70.76
C TYR A 272 124.63 -2.66 72.29
N MET A 273 123.50 -2.44 72.98
CA MET A 273 123.42 -2.50 74.45
C MET A 273 123.61 -3.91 75.01
N GLU A 274 123.09 -4.93 74.34
CA GLU A 274 123.17 -6.34 74.77
C GLU A 274 124.58 -6.92 74.60
N SER A 275 125.39 -6.38 73.68
CA SER A 275 126.83 -6.73 73.56
C SER A 275 127.71 -6.22 74.70
N LYS A 276 127.16 -5.42 75.64
CA LYS A 276 127.89 -4.69 76.65
C LYS A 276 127.35 -4.84 78.07
N VAL A 277 126.79 -5.98 78.47
CA VAL A 277 126.54 -6.24 79.90
C VAL A 277 126.74 -7.72 80.21
N ASN A 278 127.88 -8.01 80.83
CA ASN A 278 128.12 -9.21 81.64
C ASN A 278 127.70 -8.88 83.09
N GLU A 279 127.25 -9.92 83.80
CA GLU A 279 126.98 -10.02 85.25
C GLU A 279 125.49 -10.06 85.69
N GLU A 280 125.04 -11.32 85.89
CA GLU A 280 124.39 -11.82 87.12
C GLU A 280 122.85 -11.78 87.28
N PHE A 281 122.16 -12.61 86.48
CA PHE A 281 121.29 -13.77 86.79
C PHE A 281 120.28 -13.79 87.99
N TYR A 282 120.06 -12.71 88.75
CA TYR A 282 118.94 -12.69 89.73
C TYR A 282 117.86 -11.64 89.44
N LYS A 283 117.93 -10.97 88.28
CA LYS A 283 116.82 -10.15 87.75
C LYS A 283 115.96 -10.88 86.72
N GLU A 284 116.50 -11.88 86.01
CA GLU A 284 115.84 -12.50 84.86
C GLU A 284 114.53 -13.21 85.23
N GLN A 285 114.43 -13.87 86.38
CA GLN A 285 113.15 -14.45 86.83
C GLN A 285 112.12 -13.39 87.27
N LYS A 286 112.54 -12.21 87.73
CA LYS A 286 111.61 -11.13 88.08
C LYS A 286 111.16 -10.37 86.83
N GLU A 287 112.07 -10.18 85.88
CA GLU A 287 111.78 -9.59 84.58
C GLU A 287 110.93 -10.53 83.72
N GLU A 288 111.18 -11.83 83.71
CA GLU A 288 110.32 -12.83 83.06
C GLU A 288 108.93 -12.86 83.71
N VAL A 289 108.84 -12.76 85.04
CA VAL A 289 107.52 -12.64 85.70
C VAL A 289 106.82 -11.32 85.39
N GLU A 290 107.53 -10.18 85.34
CA GLU A 290 106.93 -8.89 84.94
C GLU A 290 106.61 -8.84 83.43
N GLU A 291 107.40 -9.48 82.57
CA GLU A 291 107.15 -9.59 81.13
C GLU A 291 105.97 -10.51 80.86
N LEU A 292 105.90 -11.67 81.51
CA LEU A 292 104.72 -12.53 81.47
C LEU A 292 103.50 -11.80 82.00
N LYS A 293 103.62 -11.01 83.07
CA LYS A 293 102.53 -10.18 83.60
C LYS A 293 102.08 -9.10 82.62
N LEU A 294 103.01 -8.40 81.97
CA LEU A 294 102.72 -7.42 80.90
C LEU A 294 102.10 -8.09 79.67
N ASN A 295 102.59 -9.26 79.27
CA ASN A 295 102.04 -10.04 78.16
C ASN A 295 100.65 -10.55 78.49
N ILE A 296 100.41 -11.02 79.72
CA ILE A 296 99.09 -11.40 80.22
C ILE A 296 98.17 -10.19 80.23
N GLU A 297 98.62 -9.03 80.71
CA GLU A 297 97.82 -7.79 80.73
C GLU A 297 97.49 -7.32 79.32
N LYS A 298 98.46 -7.33 78.40
CA LYS A 298 98.28 -7.01 76.99
C LYS A 298 97.32 -7.97 76.30
N ALA A 299 97.52 -9.28 76.46
CA ALA A 299 96.61 -10.30 75.93
C ALA A 299 95.21 -10.14 76.51
N THR A 300 95.09 -9.84 77.81
CA THR A 300 93.80 -9.55 78.47
C THR A 300 93.15 -8.30 77.87
N SER A 301 93.91 -7.23 77.63
CA SER A 301 93.41 -6.01 77.00
C SER A 301 92.95 -6.25 75.55
N ASP A 302 93.68 -7.06 74.78
CA ASP A 302 93.32 -7.45 73.42
C ASP A 302 92.08 -8.35 73.38
N VAL A 303 91.99 -9.33 74.28
CA VAL A 303 90.79 -10.15 74.46
C VAL A 303 89.59 -9.27 74.82
N ASN A 304 89.78 -8.26 75.67
CA ASN A 304 88.72 -7.30 76.01
C ASN A 304 88.29 -6.47 74.79
N ARG A 305 89.24 -5.95 74.00
CA ARG A 305 88.96 -5.20 72.77
C ARG A 305 88.24 -6.06 71.72
N LEU A 306 88.69 -7.30 71.51
CA LEU A 306 88.06 -8.26 70.59
C LEU A 306 86.66 -8.65 71.05
N ARG A 307 86.47 -8.83 72.36
CA ARG A 307 85.15 -9.08 72.95
C ARG A 307 84.19 -7.94 72.69
N VAL A 308 84.61 -6.69 72.89
CA VAL A 308 83.79 -5.50 72.57
C VAL A 308 83.47 -5.46 71.07
N ALA A 309 84.45 -5.67 70.19
CA ALA A 309 84.21 -5.69 68.74
C ALA A 309 83.24 -6.81 68.32
N SER A 310 83.33 -7.99 68.93
CA SER A 310 82.43 -9.12 68.68
C SER A 310 80.99 -8.80 69.09
N VAL A 311 80.80 -8.16 70.25
CA VAL A 311 79.48 -7.69 70.71
C VAL A 311 78.92 -6.63 69.76
N SER A 312 79.72 -5.65 69.34
CA SER A 312 79.28 -4.62 68.37
C SER A 312 78.92 -5.19 67.00
N LEU A 313 79.70 -6.15 66.49
CA LEU A 313 79.40 -6.81 65.21
C LEU A 313 78.11 -7.63 65.31
N LYS A 314 77.88 -8.30 66.45
CA LYS A 314 76.63 -9.02 66.70
C LYS A 314 75.42 -8.08 66.77
N SER A 315 75.55 -6.91 67.41
CA SER A 315 74.49 -5.88 67.41
C SER A 315 74.15 -5.44 65.99
N LYS A 316 75.16 -5.05 65.21
CA LYS A 316 74.99 -4.64 63.80
C LYS A 316 74.37 -5.74 62.94
N LEU A 317 74.73 -7.01 63.17
CA LEU A 317 74.13 -8.14 62.47
C LEU A 317 72.64 -8.28 62.77
N GLU A 318 72.20 -8.06 64.01
CA GLU A 318 70.79 -8.08 64.37
C GLU A 318 70.03 -6.85 63.84
N GLU A 319 70.66 -5.66 63.84
CA GLU A 319 70.11 -4.45 63.22
C GLU A 319 69.89 -4.66 61.71
N GLU A 320 70.88 -5.17 60.98
CA GLU A 320 70.77 -5.49 59.55
C GLU A 320 69.69 -6.54 59.25
N LYS A 321 69.52 -7.55 60.11
CA LYS A 321 68.42 -8.52 59.97
C LYS A 321 67.06 -7.85 60.11
N SER A 322 66.92 -6.89 61.02
CA SER A 322 65.67 -6.14 61.20
C SER A 322 65.35 -5.27 59.97
N VAL A 323 66.35 -4.61 59.40
CA VAL A 323 66.22 -3.83 58.16
C VAL A 323 65.84 -4.75 57.00
N LEU A 324 66.50 -5.90 56.84
CA LEU A 324 66.18 -6.87 55.80
C LEU A 324 64.74 -7.41 55.93
N ALA A 325 64.26 -7.65 57.15
CA ALA A 325 62.89 -8.08 57.37
C ALA A 325 61.88 -6.98 56.96
N SER A 326 62.14 -5.72 57.32
CA SER A 326 61.29 -4.59 56.92
C SER A 326 61.31 -4.36 55.40
N LEU A 327 62.47 -4.53 54.75
CA LEU A 327 62.62 -4.40 53.31
C LEU A 327 61.83 -5.49 52.59
N LYS A 328 61.93 -6.75 53.03
CA LYS A 328 61.14 -7.86 52.47
C LYS A 328 59.64 -7.62 52.60
N GLN A 329 59.18 -7.10 53.74
CA GLN A 329 57.77 -6.74 53.92
C GLN A 329 57.35 -5.62 52.97
N SER A 330 58.22 -4.62 52.74
CA SER A 330 57.95 -3.56 51.77
C SER A 330 57.94 -4.05 50.33
N GLU A 331 58.83 -5.00 49.99
CA GLU A 331 58.90 -5.66 48.69
C GLU A 331 57.64 -6.49 48.41
N GLU A 332 57.16 -7.25 49.39
CA GLU A 332 55.93 -8.03 49.27
C GLU A 332 54.72 -7.12 49.02
N LYS A 333 54.61 -6.01 49.77
CA LYS A 333 53.57 -4.99 49.55
C LYS A 333 53.66 -4.36 48.16
N ALA A 334 54.87 -4.01 47.72
CA ALA A 334 55.10 -3.45 46.38
C ALA A 334 54.76 -4.47 45.28
N SER A 335 55.13 -5.74 45.46
CA SER A 335 54.84 -6.82 44.52
C SER A 335 53.34 -7.07 44.41
N ALA A 336 52.61 -7.08 45.54
CA ALA A 336 51.15 -7.17 45.55
C ALA A 336 50.50 -6.00 44.81
N ALA A 337 51.01 -4.77 45.00
CA ALA A 337 50.53 -3.59 44.27
C ALA A 337 50.79 -3.70 42.75
N VAL A 338 51.97 -4.20 42.34
CA VAL A 338 52.29 -4.43 40.92
C VAL A 338 51.36 -5.46 40.30
N VAL A 339 51.06 -6.56 41.00
CA VAL A 339 50.10 -7.58 40.52
C VAL A 339 48.69 -6.98 40.38
N ASN A 340 48.25 -6.15 41.34
CA ASN A 340 46.95 -5.48 41.25
C ASN A 340 46.89 -4.51 40.04
N LEU A 341 47.90 -3.66 39.86
CA LEU A 341 47.98 -2.75 38.72
C LEU A 341 48.03 -3.50 37.38
N GLN A 342 48.72 -4.65 37.33
CA GLN A 342 48.74 -5.51 36.14
C GLN A 342 47.34 -6.06 35.81
N ALA A 343 46.58 -6.50 36.81
CA ALA A 343 45.20 -6.99 36.62
C ALA A 343 44.25 -5.86 36.15
N GLU A 344 44.38 -4.66 36.70
CA GLU A 344 43.64 -3.47 36.26
C GLU A 344 43.99 -3.06 34.83
N LEU A 345 45.27 -3.17 34.46
CA LEU A 345 45.75 -2.91 33.10
C LEU A 345 45.20 -3.94 32.09
N GLU A 346 45.11 -5.22 32.46
CA GLU A 346 44.47 -6.24 31.61
C GLU A 346 42.96 -6.04 31.48
N LYS A 347 42.29 -5.62 32.57
CA LYS A 347 40.87 -5.27 32.56
C LYS A 347 40.60 -4.07 31.64
N SER A 348 41.42 -3.02 31.72
CA SER A 348 41.29 -1.85 30.85
C SER A 348 41.58 -2.18 29.38
N ARG A 349 42.59 -3.00 29.09
CA ARG A 349 42.85 -3.51 27.72
C ARG A 349 41.65 -4.28 27.15
N SER A 350 41.04 -5.14 27.95
CA SER A 350 39.84 -5.90 27.54
C SER A 350 38.65 -4.98 27.29
N ALA A 351 38.46 -3.95 28.11
CA ALA A 351 37.43 -2.94 27.92
C ALA A 351 37.64 -2.12 26.64
N ILE A 352 38.88 -1.70 26.35
CA ILE A 352 39.24 -1.00 25.10
C ILE A 352 38.94 -1.87 23.89
N ALA A 353 39.31 -3.16 23.92
CA ALA A 353 39.02 -4.09 22.81
C ALA A 353 37.50 -4.25 22.58
N PHE A 354 36.70 -4.30 23.65
CA PHE A 354 35.24 -4.35 23.55
C PHE A 354 34.66 -3.07 22.93
N ILE A 355 35.14 -1.89 23.35
CA ILE A 355 34.72 -0.60 22.77
C ILE A 355 35.09 -0.54 21.29
N GLN A 356 36.29 -0.97 20.90
CA GLN A 356 36.71 -1.03 19.49
C GLN A 356 35.85 -1.97 18.65
N MET A 357 35.46 -3.13 19.21
CA MET A 357 34.54 -4.05 18.52
C MET A 357 33.18 -3.39 18.27
N LYS A 358 32.63 -2.70 19.27
CA LYS A 358 31.36 -1.97 19.16
C LYS A 358 31.45 -0.77 18.22
N GLU A 359 32.58 -0.06 18.21
CA GLU A 359 32.85 1.01 17.26
C GLU A 359 32.91 0.49 15.82
N ASN A 360 33.58 -0.64 15.58
CA ASN A 360 33.64 -1.25 14.26
C ASN A 360 32.27 -1.73 13.77
N GLU A 361 31.45 -2.32 14.64
CA GLU A 361 30.07 -2.69 14.34
C GLU A 361 29.22 -1.45 13.96
N ALA A 362 29.35 -0.36 14.72
CA ALA A 362 28.68 0.91 14.41
C ALA A 362 29.16 1.52 13.09
N ARG A 363 30.48 1.48 12.81
CA ARG A 363 31.05 1.94 11.54
C ARG A 363 30.56 1.10 10.36
N GLU A 364 30.47 -0.21 10.50
CA GLU A 364 29.91 -1.09 9.46
C GLU A 364 28.44 -0.74 9.18
N MET A 365 27.62 -0.58 10.24
CA MET A 365 26.24 -0.12 10.09
C MET A 365 26.15 1.25 9.40
N MET A 366 27.03 2.20 9.73
CA MET A 366 27.10 3.50 9.05
C MET A 366 27.47 3.40 7.57
N THR A 367 28.24 2.39 7.15
CA THR A 367 28.55 2.17 5.73
C THR A 367 27.44 1.44 4.97
N GLU A 368 26.66 0.60 5.67
CA GLU A 368 25.57 -0.19 5.07
C GLU A 368 24.24 0.57 5.02
N LEU A 369 23.96 1.47 5.97
CA LEU A 369 22.72 2.24 6.02
C LEU A 369 22.51 3.12 4.76
N PRO A 370 23.51 3.84 4.23
CA PRO A 370 23.38 4.56 2.96
C PRO A 370 23.09 3.66 1.77
N LYS A 371 23.69 2.47 1.71
CA LYS A 371 23.45 1.49 0.64
C LYS A 371 22.01 0.96 0.71
N LYS A 372 21.52 0.66 1.91
CA LYS A 372 20.13 0.24 2.14
C LYS A 372 19.15 1.34 1.78
N LEU A 373 19.45 2.59 2.16
CA LEU A 373 18.63 3.75 1.81
C LEU A 373 18.59 3.99 0.30
N GLN A 374 19.73 3.89 -0.38
CA GLN A 374 19.81 4.00 -1.83
C GLN A 374 18.98 2.91 -2.52
N LYS A 375 19.09 1.65 -2.05
CA LYS A 375 18.31 0.54 -2.58
C LYS A 375 16.80 0.75 -2.36
N ALA A 376 16.40 1.21 -1.17
CA ALA A 376 14.99 1.51 -0.89
C ALA A 376 14.46 2.66 -1.77
N SER A 377 15.28 3.68 -2.06
CA SER A 377 14.92 4.75 -3.00
C SER A 377 14.72 4.22 -4.42
N GLN A 378 15.61 3.36 -4.90
CA GLN A 378 15.49 2.73 -6.22
C GLN A 378 14.22 1.88 -6.32
N GLU A 379 13.93 1.07 -5.29
CA GLU A 379 12.72 0.26 -5.24
C GLU A 379 11.44 1.11 -5.23
N ALA A 380 11.45 2.26 -4.54
CA ALA A 380 10.32 3.20 -4.55
C ALA A 380 10.11 3.85 -5.94
N ASP A 381 11.20 4.23 -6.62
CA ASP A 381 11.15 4.80 -7.98
C ASP A 381 10.68 3.76 -9.01
N GLU A 382 11.12 2.50 -8.88
CA GLU A 382 10.66 1.37 -9.69
C GLU A 382 9.16 1.11 -9.48
N ALA A 383 8.70 1.05 -8.23
CA ALA A 383 7.29 0.87 -7.90
C ALA A 383 6.42 2.01 -8.45
N LYS A 384 6.92 3.26 -8.38
CA LYS A 384 6.23 4.42 -8.97
C LYS A 384 6.15 4.32 -10.49
N SER A 385 7.21 3.86 -11.15
CA SER A 385 7.24 3.68 -12.60
C SER A 385 6.26 2.59 -13.04
N LEU A 386 6.18 1.47 -12.30
CA LEU A 386 5.21 0.41 -12.56
C LEU A 386 3.76 0.89 -12.37
N ALA A 387 3.50 1.68 -11.32
CA ALA A 387 2.17 2.24 -11.09
C ALA A 387 1.75 3.22 -12.20
N GLN A 388 2.68 4.04 -12.69
CA GLN A 388 2.43 4.94 -13.81
C GLN A 388 2.18 4.18 -15.12
N ALA A 389 2.93 3.11 -15.39
CA ALA A 389 2.71 2.24 -16.55
C ALA A 389 1.32 1.59 -16.50
N ALA A 390 0.92 1.04 -15.34
CA ALA A 390 -0.40 0.45 -15.17
C ALA A 390 -1.54 1.47 -15.32
N GLN A 391 -1.33 2.72 -14.89
CA GLN A 391 -2.30 3.80 -15.11
C GLN A 391 -2.41 4.18 -16.60
N ALA A 392 -1.29 4.24 -17.31
CA ALA A 392 -1.28 4.52 -18.74
C ALA A 392 -2.01 3.43 -19.53
N GLU A 393 -1.74 2.15 -19.23
CA GLU A 393 -2.45 1.00 -19.83
C GLU A 393 -3.95 1.03 -19.52
N LEU A 394 -4.34 1.44 -18.30
CA LEU A 394 -5.74 1.57 -17.94
C LEU A 394 -6.45 2.69 -18.72
N ILE A 395 -5.78 3.82 -18.95
CA ILE A 395 -6.32 4.91 -19.78
C ILE A 395 -6.46 4.45 -21.23
N GLU A 396 -5.46 3.79 -21.78
CA GLU A 396 -5.51 3.24 -23.15
C GLU A 396 -6.66 2.25 -23.30
N ALA A 397 -6.80 1.30 -22.37
CA ALA A 397 -7.90 0.34 -22.37
C ALA A 397 -9.28 1.03 -22.24
N GLN A 398 -9.37 2.11 -21.45
CA GLN A 398 -10.61 2.90 -21.34
C GLN A 398 -10.94 3.61 -22.66
N GLU A 399 -9.95 4.21 -23.33
CA GLU A 399 -10.13 4.84 -24.64
C GLU A 399 -10.55 3.82 -25.71
N GLU A 400 -9.96 2.62 -25.71
CA GLU A 400 -10.36 1.54 -26.61
C GLU A 400 -11.79 1.07 -26.35
N VAL A 401 -12.19 0.93 -25.08
CA VAL A 401 -13.57 0.58 -24.70
C VAL A 401 -14.56 1.66 -25.13
N GLU A 402 -14.25 2.94 -24.93
CA GLU A 402 -15.09 4.04 -25.39
C GLU A 402 -15.18 4.10 -26.92
N GLN A 403 -14.08 3.85 -27.62
CA GLN A 403 -14.09 3.74 -29.08
C GLN A 403 -14.94 2.55 -29.55
N ALA A 404 -14.86 1.40 -28.88
CA ALA A 404 -15.68 0.23 -29.18
C ALA A 404 -17.16 0.49 -28.90
N LYS A 405 -17.51 1.18 -27.81
CA LYS A 405 -18.89 1.61 -27.50
C LYS A 405 -19.43 2.56 -28.56
N ALA A 406 -18.64 3.55 -28.99
CA ALA A 406 -19.04 4.46 -30.05
C ALA A 406 -19.32 3.71 -31.36
N LYS A 407 -18.44 2.79 -31.76
CA LYS A 407 -18.65 1.90 -32.92
C LYS A 407 -19.92 1.05 -32.75
N SER A 408 -20.13 0.46 -31.58
CA SER A 408 -21.34 -0.33 -31.28
C SER A 408 -22.61 0.50 -31.41
N SER A 409 -22.64 1.71 -30.84
CA SER A 409 -23.79 2.62 -30.91
C SER A 409 -24.09 3.06 -32.36
N THR A 410 -23.06 3.30 -33.17
CA THR A 410 -23.25 3.57 -34.61
C THR A 410 -23.84 2.37 -35.36
N LEU A 411 -23.36 1.16 -35.06
CA LEU A 411 -23.87 -0.07 -35.67
C LEU A 411 -25.32 -0.34 -35.24
N GLU A 412 -25.65 -0.14 -33.96
CA GLU A 412 -27.00 -0.30 -33.42
C GLU A 412 -27.98 0.70 -34.06
N SER A 413 -27.56 1.96 -34.22
CA SER A 413 -28.37 2.97 -34.92
C SER A 413 -28.60 2.60 -36.39
N SER A 414 -27.58 2.08 -37.06
CA SER A 414 -27.69 1.62 -38.45
C SER A 414 -28.58 0.38 -38.59
N LEU A 415 -28.54 -0.54 -37.62
CA LEU A 415 -29.40 -1.71 -37.55
C LEU A 415 -30.87 -1.29 -37.37
N LEU A 416 -31.15 -0.37 -36.46
CA LEU A 416 -32.49 0.15 -36.21
C LEU A 416 -33.05 0.85 -37.47
N ALA A 417 -32.22 1.64 -38.16
CA ALA A 417 -32.59 2.26 -39.43
C ALA A 417 -32.91 1.19 -40.51
N ALA A 418 -32.07 0.17 -40.66
CA ALA A 418 -32.31 -0.93 -41.59
C ALA A 418 -33.56 -1.74 -41.24
N GLN A 419 -33.86 -1.96 -39.95
CA GLN A 419 -35.08 -2.62 -39.51
C GLN A 419 -36.33 -1.82 -39.89
N LYS A 420 -36.33 -0.50 -39.66
CA LYS A 420 -37.43 0.39 -40.09
C LYS A 420 -37.59 0.42 -41.60
N GLU A 421 -36.49 0.37 -42.35
CA GLU A 421 -36.53 0.27 -43.81
C GLU A 421 -37.11 -1.07 -44.28
N ILE A 422 -36.75 -2.20 -43.63
CA ILE A 422 -37.34 -3.51 -43.90
C ILE A 422 -38.84 -3.53 -43.58
N GLU A 423 -39.26 -2.93 -42.47
CA GLU A 423 -40.68 -2.81 -42.11
C GLU A 423 -41.43 -1.95 -43.14
N ALA A 424 -40.86 -0.82 -43.55
CA ALA A 424 -41.41 0.01 -44.62
C ALA A 424 -41.48 -0.74 -45.95
N ALA A 425 -40.44 -1.51 -46.30
CA ALA A 425 -40.41 -2.34 -47.50
C ALA A 425 -41.43 -3.47 -47.44
N LYS A 426 -41.65 -4.10 -46.27
CA LYS A 426 -42.70 -5.11 -46.08
C LYS A 426 -44.10 -4.52 -46.21
N VAL A 427 -44.33 -3.32 -45.68
CA VAL A 427 -45.60 -2.62 -45.86
C VAL A 427 -45.80 -2.27 -47.35
N ALA A 428 -44.75 -1.77 -48.02
CA ALA A 428 -44.80 -1.50 -49.45
C ALA A 428 -45.01 -2.79 -50.28
N GLU A 429 -44.39 -3.91 -49.88
CA GLU A 429 -44.57 -5.22 -50.50
C GLU A 429 -46.00 -5.74 -50.29
N MET A 430 -46.57 -5.55 -49.09
CA MET A 430 -47.96 -5.90 -48.81
C MET A 430 -48.92 -5.05 -49.64
N LEU A 431 -48.71 -3.74 -49.72
CA LEU A 431 -49.49 -2.84 -50.58
C LEU A 431 -49.34 -3.19 -52.06
N ALA A 432 -48.13 -3.54 -52.50
CA ALA A 432 -47.88 -4.01 -53.86
C ALA A 432 -48.56 -5.37 -54.11
N ARG A 433 -48.57 -6.29 -53.14
CA ARG A 433 -49.32 -7.55 -53.22
C ARG A 433 -50.82 -7.32 -53.23
N ASP A 434 -51.34 -6.37 -52.48
CA ASP A 434 -52.76 -6.01 -52.50
C ASP A 434 -53.13 -5.38 -53.85
N ALA A 435 -52.25 -4.54 -54.41
CA ALA A 435 -52.40 -4.01 -55.75
C ALA A 435 -52.31 -5.10 -56.83
N ILE A 436 -51.36 -6.03 -56.72
CA ILE A 436 -51.25 -7.18 -57.62
C ILE A 436 -52.47 -8.07 -57.47
N THR A 437 -52.93 -8.42 -56.27
CA THR A 437 -54.12 -9.26 -56.10
C THR A 437 -55.39 -8.54 -56.52
N ALA A 438 -55.47 -7.20 -56.42
CA ALA A 438 -56.53 -6.41 -57.04
C ALA A 438 -56.45 -6.47 -58.57
N LEU A 439 -55.25 -6.38 -59.15
CA LEU A 439 -55.02 -6.52 -60.58
C LEU A 439 -55.29 -7.95 -61.05
N GLU A 440 -54.77 -8.98 -60.42
CA GLU A 440 -55.04 -10.39 -60.68
C GLU A 440 -56.51 -10.72 -60.47
N LYS A 441 -57.24 -10.12 -59.52
CA LYS A 441 -58.71 -10.25 -59.47
C LYS A 441 -59.38 -9.59 -60.67
N SER A 442 -58.84 -8.47 -61.17
CA SER A 442 -59.31 -7.82 -62.40
C SER A 442 -58.89 -8.55 -63.69
N GLU A 443 -57.77 -9.29 -63.67
CA GLU A 443 -57.19 -10.01 -64.81
C GLU A 443 -57.57 -11.50 -64.82
N SER A 444 -57.86 -12.11 -63.68
CA SER A 444 -58.51 -13.43 -63.59
C SER A 444 -59.98 -13.36 -63.97
N ALA A 445 -60.60 -12.17 -63.91
CA ALA A 445 -61.84 -11.88 -64.64
C ALA A 445 -61.61 -11.81 -66.17
N LYS A 446 -60.36 -11.88 -66.65
CA LYS A 446 -60.01 -11.59 -68.04
C LYS A 446 -58.74 -12.27 -68.55
N GLY A 447 -58.69 -13.61 -68.50
CA GLY A 447 -57.93 -14.36 -69.52
C GLY A 447 -56.86 -15.32 -69.02
N ASN A 448 -57.27 -16.58 -68.94
CA ASN A 448 -56.58 -17.79 -69.37
C ASN A 448 -55.20 -17.66 -70.08
N LYS A 449 -54.25 -18.46 -69.55
CA LYS A 449 -53.13 -19.20 -70.21
C LYS A 449 -51.75 -18.55 -70.36
N ASN A 450 -50.81 -19.18 -69.65
CA ASN A 450 -49.44 -19.56 -70.06
C ASN A 450 -48.42 -18.41 -70.23
N ASP A 451 -47.17 -18.49 -69.81
CA ASP A 451 -46.32 -19.58 -69.32
C ASP A 451 -45.09 -18.94 -68.64
N LYS A 452 -44.72 -19.50 -67.48
CA LYS A 452 -43.36 -19.65 -66.92
C LYS A 452 -42.41 -18.44 -66.85
N ASP A 453 -42.35 -17.87 -65.65
CA ASP A 453 -41.17 -17.25 -65.08
C ASP A 453 -40.07 -18.29 -64.80
N SER A 454 -38.91 -18.12 -65.44
CA SER A 454 -37.69 -18.86 -65.11
C SER A 454 -36.57 -17.86 -64.83
N SER A 455 -36.45 -17.44 -63.58
CA SER A 455 -35.38 -16.57 -63.08
C SER A 455 -34.93 -17.10 -61.72
N SER A 456 -33.62 -17.37 -61.56
CA SER A 456 -32.94 -17.81 -60.33
C SER A 456 -32.75 -19.34 -60.10
N MET A 457 -32.40 -20.09 -61.13
CA MET A 457 -31.80 -21.44 -60.95
C MET A 457 -30.41 -21.46 -61.61
N VAL A 458 -29.34 -21.43 -60.80
CA VAL A 458 -27.94 -21.49 -61.27
C VAL A 458 -27.60 -22.95 -61.57
N THR A 459 -27.60 -23.31 -62.85
CA THR A 459 -27.18 -24.62 -63.33
C THR A 459 -25.66 -24.68 -63.39
N LEU A 460 -25.03 -25.34 -62.40
CA LEU A 460 -23.61 -25.69 -62.42
C LEU A 460 -23.40 -26.95 -63.26
N THR A 461 -22.38 -26.93 -64.12
CA THR A 461 -21.94 -28.14 -64.83
C THR A 461 -21.27 -29.11 -63.87
N LEU A 462 -21.31 -30.41 -64.18
CA LEU A 462 -20.76 -31.45 -63.31
C LEU A 462 -19.24 -31.24 -63.09
N GLU A 463 -18.53 -30.78 -64.12
CA GLU A 463 -17.11 -30.41 -64.05
C GLU A 463 -16.87 -29.25 -63.09
N GLU A 464 -17.68 -28.19 -63.14
CA GLU A 464 -17.57 -27.05 -62.22
C GLU A 464 -17.82 -27.47 -60.78
N TYR A 465 -18.82 -28.32 -60.51
CA TYR A 465 -19.07 -28.88 -59.19
C TYR A 465 -17.86 -29.64 -58.64
N HIS A 466 -17.25 -30.51 -59.45
CA HIS A 466 -16.06 -31.27 -59.05
C HIS A 466 -14.85 -30.37 -58.81
N GLU A 467 -14.64 -29.34 -59.63
CA GLU A 467 -13.57 -28.36 -59.41
C GLU A 467 -13.76 -27.55 -58.13
N LEU A 468 -14.99 -27.07 -57.89
CA LEU A 468 -15.32 -26.29 -56.69
C LEU A 468 -15.18 -27.14 -55.43
N SER A 469 -15.66 -28.39 -55.46
CA SER A 469 -15.50 -29.36 -54.37
C SER A 469 -14.02 -29.67 -54.12
N ARG A 470 -13.20 -29.87 -55.16
CA ARG A 470 -11.75 -30.07 -55.01
C ARG A 470 -11.05 -28.82 -54.46
N ARG A 471 -11.47 -27.61 -54.85
CA ARG A 471 -10.94 -26.35 -54.29
C ARG A 471 -11.32 -26.20 -52.81
N ALA A 472 -12.56 -26.51 -52.44
CA ALA A 472 -13.03 -26.48 -51.07
C ALA A 472 -12.25 -27.47 -50.18
N TYR A 473 -12.07 -28.70 -50.64
CA TYR A 473 -11.30 -29.73 -49.92
C TYR A 473 -9.83 -29.31 -49.70
N LYS A 474 -9.18 -28.70 -50.70
CA LYS A 474 -7.82 -28.16 -50.54
C LYS A 474 -7.75 -27.01 -49.54
N ALA A 475 -8.76 -26.14 -49.52
CA ALA A 475 -8.85 -25.05 -48.56
C ALA A 475 -9.06 -25.59 -47.13
N GLU A 476 -9.85 -26.65 -46.98
CA GLU A 476 -10.06 -27.37 -45.72
C GLU A 476 -8.76 -28.03 -45.22
N GLU A 477 -8.01 -28.73 -46.08
CA GLU A 477 -6.69 -29.28 -45.71
C GLU A 477 -5.71 -28.19 -45.27
N GLN A 478 -5.69 -27.04 -45.97
CA GLN A 478 -4.85 -25.92 -45.58
C GLN A 478 -5.29 -25.29 -44.25
N ALA A 479 -6.60 -25.20 -44.00
CA ALA A 479 -7.14 -24.73 -42.73
C ALA A 479 -6.79 -25.70 -41.59
N ASN A 480 -6.96 -27.01 -41.80
CA ASN A 480 -6.61 -28.04 -40.83
C ASN A 480 -5.12 -28.03 -40.51
N ALA A 481 -4.23 -27.87 -41.51
CA ALA A 481 -2.79 -27.74 -41.27
C ALA A 481 -2.44 -26.49 -40.44
N ARG A 482 -3.17 -25.37 -40.61
CA ARG A 482 -3.00 -24.17 -39.78
C ARG A 482 -3.49 -24.41 -38.34
N ILE A 483 -4.60 -25.12 -38.17
CA ILE A 483 -5.13 -25.49 -36.85
C ILE A 483 -4.15 -26.44 -36.14
N GLU A 484 -3.59 -27.43 -36.83
CA GLU A 484 -2.58 -28.36 -36.29
C GLU A 484 -1.30 -27.63 -35.86
N ALA A 485 -0.81 -26.68 -36.67
CA ALA A 485 0.34 -25.86 -36.30
C ALA A 485 0.05 -24.99 -35.07
N ALA A 486 -1.11 -24.33 -35.03
CA ALA A 486 -1.54 -23.51 -33.89
C ALA A 486 -1.72 -24.34 -32.61
N THR A 487 -2.34 -25.51 -32.71
CA THR A 487 -2.52 -26.43 -31.57
C THR A 487 -1.19 -26.98 -31.06
N SER A 488 -0.24 -27.28 -31.95
CA SER A 488 1.13 -27.66 -31.57
C SER A 488 1.85 -26.54 -30.81
N GLN A 489 1.70 -25.29 -31.26
CA GLN A 489 2.29 -24.14 -30.58
C GLN A 489 1.66 -23.88 -29.21
N ILE A 490 0.33 -24.01 -29.10
CA ILE A 490 -0.40 -23.93 -27.82
C ILE A 490 0.10 -25.01 -26.86
N GLN A 491 0.33 -26.24 -27.35
CA GLN A 491 0.82 -27.32 -26.51
C GLN A 491 2.24 -27.06 -25.99
N ILE A 492 3.14 -26.54 -26.83
CA ILE A 492 4.49 -26.12 -26.42
C ILE A 492 4.43 -25.00 -25.37
N ALA A 493 3.57 -23.99 -25.59
CA ALA A 493 3.38 -22.89 -24.65
C ALA A 493 2.88 -23.40 -23.29
N ARG A 494 1.84 -24.24 -23.27
CA ARG A 494 1.30 -24.86 -22.05
C ARG A 494 2.33 -25.72 -21.32
N GLU A 495 3.15 -26.48 -22.05
CA GLU A 495 4.22 -27.28 -21.44
C GLU A 495 5.32 -26.39 -20.84
N SER A 496 5.65 -25.26 -21.47
CA SER A 496 6.60 -24.29 -20.92
C SER A 496 6.05 -23.55 -19.69
N GLU A 497 4.74 -23.27 -19.66
CA GLU A 497 4.03 -22.71 -18.51
C GLU A 497 3.99 -23.70 -17.33
N LEU A 498 3.68 -24.97 -17.59
CA LEU A 498 3.71 -26.01 -16.54
C LEU A 498 5.12 -26.17 -15.95
N ARG A 499 6.17 -26.16 -16.77
CA ARG A 499 7.56 -26.24 -16.29
C ARG A 499 7.95 -25.02 -15.46
N SER A 500 7.52 -23.82 -15.82
CA SER A 500 7.83 -22.61 -15.05
C SER A 500 7.08 -22.59 -13.72
N LEU A 501 5.83 -23.08 -13.69
CA LEU A 501 5.05 -23.26 -12.47
C LEU A 501 5.66 -24.31 -11.53
N GLU A 502 6.09 -25.47 -12.06
CA GLU A 502 6.79 -26.50 -11.27
C GLU A 502 8.07 -25.94 -10.64
N LYS A 503 8.85 -25.16 -11.39
CA LYS A 503 10.05 -24.51 -10.86
C LYS A 503 9.74 -23.48 -9.77
N LEU A 504 8.63 -22.75 -9.92
CA LEU A 504 8.18 -21.79 -8.92
C LEU A 504 7.75 -22.49 -7.62
N GLU A 505 7.07 -23.64 -7.73
CA GLU A 505 6.69 -24.47 -6.59
C GLU A 505 7.92 -25.01 -5.85
N GLU A 506 8.92 -25.54 -6.56
CA GLU A 506 10.18 -26.00 -5.96
C GLU A 506 10.89 -24.88 -5.17
N LEU A 507 10.95 -23.67 -5.72
CA LEU A 507 11.53 -22.52 -5.03
C LEU A 507 10.71 -22.09 -3.81
N ASN A 508 9.39 -22.21 -3.86
CA ASN A 508 8.53 -21.90 -2.72
C ASN A 508 8.74 -22.90 -1.58
N GLU A 509 8.88 -24.19 -1.88
CA GLU A 509 9.24 -25.21 -0.89
C GLU A 509 10.64 -24.98 -0.31
N GLU A 510 11.64 -24.63 -1.14
CA GLU A 510 12.98 -24.28 -0.65
C GLU A 510 12.95 -23.05 0.28
N LEU A 511 12.17 -22.02 -0.07
CA LEU A 511 11.97 -20.84 0.76
C LEU A 511 11.27 -21.18 2.08
N SER A 512 10.30 -22.10 2.07
CA SER A 512 9.62 -22.59 3.27
C SER A 512 10.61 -23.28 4.23
N VAL A 513 11.41 -24.23 3.71
CA VAL A 513 12.46 -24.92 4.48
C VAL A 513 13.51 -23.94 5.00
N ARG A 514 13.90 -22.94 4.20
CA ARG A 514 14.85 -21.89 4.60
C ARG A 514 14.29 -21.04 5.73
N ARG A 515 13.02 -20.66 5.67
CA ARG A 515 12.32 -19.89 6.72
C ARG A 515 12.21 -20.67 8.01
N GLU A 516 11.89 -21.96 7.95
CA GLU A 516 11.83 -22.81 9.14
C GLU A 516 13.22 -23.00 9.77
N SER A 517 14.24 -23.25 8.93
CA SER A 517 15.63 -23.34 9.39
C SER A 517 16.10 -22.05 10.05
N LEU A 518 15.71 -20.89 9.51
CA LEU A 518 15.99 -19.58 10.10
C LEU A 518 15.29 -19.44 11.45
N LYS A 519 14.01 -19.81 11.56
CA LYS A 519 13.23 -19.76 12.80
C LYS A 519 13.85 -20.62 13.91
N ILE A 520 14.36 -21.81 13.56
CA ILE A 520 15.07 -22.67 14.51
C ILE A 520 16.39 -22.03 14.95
N ALA A 521 17.15 -21.48 14.01
CA ALA A 521 18.42 -20.81 14.31
C ALA A 521 18.23 -19.56 15.19
N THR A 522 17.21 -18.74 14.93
CA THR A 522 16.88 -17.58 15.75
C THR A 522 16.39 -18.00 17.13
N GLY A 523 15.50 -18.98 17.23
CA GLY A 523 15.03 -19.50 18.52
C GLY A 523 16.16 -20.11 19.38
N ASN A 524 17.14 -20.76 18.76
CA ASN A 524 18.33 -21.25 19.47
C ASN A 524 19.25 -20.11 19.94
N SER A 525 19.39 -19.06 19.11
CA SER A 525 20.15 -17.86 19.47
C SER A 525 19.51 -17.10 20.64
N GLU A 526 18.18 -16.95 20.62
CA GLU A 526 17.39 -16.36 21.70
C GLU A 526 17.55 -17.16 22.99
N LYS A 527 17.37 -18.49 22.96
CA LYS A 527 17.61 -19.36 24.13
C LYS A 527 19.04 -19.27 24.67
N ALA A 528 20.03 -19.16 23.81
CA ALA A 528 21.42 -18.97 24.22
C ALA A 528 21.63 -17.61 24.91
N ASN A 529 20.98 -16.56 24.42
CA ASN A 529 21.01 -15.23 25.04
C ASN A 529 20.24 -15.22 26.37
N GLU A 530 19.09 -15.88 26.47
CA GLU A 530 18.36 -16.07 27.72
C GLU A 530 19.20 -16.81 28.75
N GLY A 531 19.85 -17.91 28.36
CA GLY A 531 20.78 -18.64 29.22
C GLY A 531 21.98 -17.79 29.67
N LYS A 532 22.55 -16.99 28.77
CA LYS A 532 23.61 -16.03 29.10
C LYS A 532 23.12 -14.99 30.12
N LEU A 533 21.93 -14.43 29.92
CA LEU A 533 21.34 -13.43 30.80
C LEU A 533 21.00 -14.02 32.18
N ALA A 534 20.52 -15.25 32.24
CA ALA A 534 20.25 -15.96 33.49
C ALA A 534 21.53 -16.17 34.31
N VAL A 535 22.59 -16.69 33.69
CA VAL A 535 23.90 -16.86 34.33
C VAL A 535 24.49 -15.51 34.76
N GLU A 536 24.34 -14.47 33.94
CA GLU A 536 24.79 -13.12 34.29
C GLU A 536 24.02 -12.55 35.50
N HIS A 537 22.71 -12.82 35.60
CA HIS A 537 21.90 -12.44 36.74
C HIS A 537 22.34 -13.18 38.02
N GLU A 538 22.53 -14.50 37.97
CA GLU A 538 23.04 -15.30 39.10
C GLU A 538 24.43 -14.84 39.56
N LEU A 539 25.32 -14.47 38.62
CA LEU A 539 26.63 -13.90 38.95
C LEU A 539 26.52 -12.55 39.67
N ARG A 540 25.53 -11.73 39.32
CA ARG A 540 25.30 -10.45 40.00
C ARG A 540 24.75 -10.67 41.41
N THR A 541 23.81 -11.61 41.61
CA THR A 541 23.30 -11.93 42.94
C THR A 541 24.38 -12.55 43.83
N TRP A 542 25.18 -13.48 43.30
CA TRP A 542 26.28 -14.09 44.03
C TRP A 542 27.36 -13.07 44.44
N ARG A 543 27.72 -12.13 43.56
CA ARG A 543 28.64 -11.03 43.92
C ARG A 543 28.06 -10.10 45.00
N ALA A 544 26.75 -9.87 44.98
CA ALA A 544 26.09 -9.06 46.00
C ALA A 544 26.08 -9.78 47.37
N GLU A 545 25.84 -11.09 47.39
CA GLU A 545 25.90 -11.93 48.58
C GLU A 545 27.31 -12.01 49.16
N GLN A 546 28.34 -12.26 48.33
CA GLN A 546 29.74 -12.27 48.78
C GLN A 546 30.13 -10.94 49.44
N LYS A 547 29.76 -9.82 48.82
CA LYS A 547 30.04 -8.49 49.37
C LYS A 547 29.29 -8.23 50.69
N GLN A 548 28.10 -8.80 50.88
CA GLN A 548 27.42 -8.75 52.18
C GLN A 548 28.10 -9.64 53.22
N GLN A 549 28.58 -10.82 52.85
CA GLN A 549 29.26 -11.76 53.75
C GLN A 549 30.60 -11.22 54.22
N GLU A 550 31.40 -10.63 53.34
CA GLU A 550 32.65 -9.93 53.69
C GLU A 550 32.36 -8.79 54.68
N LYS A 551 31.33 -7.97 54.40
CA LYS A 551 30.94 -6.87 55.28
C LYS A 551 30.41 -7.34 56.65
N ALA A 552 29.73 -8.48 56.69
CA ALA A 552 29.31 -9.11 57.96
C ALA A 552 30.49 -9.69 58.74
N THR A 553 31.51 -10.20 58.05
CA THR A 553 32.73 -10.74 58.66
C THR A 553 33.59 -9.60 59.22
N GLU A 554 33.77 -8.50 58.48
CA GLU A 554 34.46 -7.29 58.96
C GLU A 554 33.77 -6.67 60.18
N LEU A 555 32.42 -6.64 60.20
CA LEU A 555 31.68 -6.16 61.36
C LEU A 555 31.81 -7.07 62.58
N ASN A 556 32.02 -8.38 62.39
CA ASN A 556 32.21 -9.29 63.51
C ASN A 556 33.64 -9.21 64.08
N GLU A 557 34.66 -9.04 63.24
CA GLU A 557 36.05 -8.89 63.71
C GLU A 557 36.31 -7.55 64.43
N GLN A 558 35.50 -6.50 64.18
CA GLN A 558 35.59 -5.25 64.94
C GLN A 558 34.95 -5.31 66.35
N THR A 559 34.39 -6.45 66.77
CA THR A 559 33.79 -6.59 68.12
C THR A 559 34.48 -7.58 69.04
N SER A 560 35.59 -8.20 68.62
CA SER A 560 36.39 -9.06 69.52
C SER A 560 37.63 -8.31 70.03
N ASP A 561 37.48 -7.71 71.21
CA ASP A 561 38.58 -7.19 72.02
C ASP A 561 39.66 -8.28 72.24
N PRO A 562 40.96 -7.97 72.04
CA PRO A 562 42.03 -8.96 72.11
C PRO A 562 42.33 -9.35 73.55
N THR A 563 41.83 -10.52 73.95
CA THR A 563 42.38 -11.23 75.12
C THR A 563 43.60 -12.01 74.68
N GLU A 564 44.76 -11.48 75.05
CA GLU A 564 46.07 -12.13 75.01
C GLU A 564 46.08 -13.32 76.00
N PRO A 565 46.37 -14.55 75.53
CA PRO A 565 47.39 -15.33 76.23
C PRO A 565 48.30 -16.10 75.28
N ALA A 566 49.59 -15.78 75.40
CA ALA A 566 50.65 -16.72 75.76
C ALA A 566 50.63 -18.15 75.17
N HIS A 567 51.67 -18.40 74.38
CA HIS A 567 52.46 -19.63 74.37
C HIS A 567 51.72 -20.97 74.15
N ASP A 568 51.95 -21.61 73.00
CA ASP A 568 52.75 -22.84 73.08
C ASP A 568 53.50 -23.17 71.79
N SER A 569 54.70 -23.70 72.01
CA SER A 569 55.69 -24.04 71.00
C SER A 569 55.57 -25.52 70.68
N SER A 570 55.36 -25.89 69.42
CA SER A 570 55.54 -27.28 68.99
C SER A 570 56.13 -27.37 67.59
N SER A 571 57.46 -27.28 67.52
CA SER A 571 58.30 -28.05 66.59
C SER A 571 58.11 -29.54 66.91
N PRO A 572 58.09 -30.53 65.96
CA PRO A 572 59.32 -30.88 65.23
C PRO A 572 59.19 -31.60 63.86
N LYS A 573 60.20 -31.36 63.01
CA LYS A 573 60.93 -32.32 62.15
C LYS A 573 60.15 -33.32 61.29
N GLY A 574 60.09 -33.03 59.99
CA GLY A 574 60.20 -34.04 58.92
C GLY A 574 61.53 -33.88 58.18
N LYS A 575 62.52 -34.72 58.50
CA LYS A 575 63.80 -34.89 57.80
C LYS A 575 63.63 -35.94 56.69
N VAL A 576 63.93 -35.61 55.43
CA VAL A 576 64.69 -36.48 54.48
C VAL A 576 65.37 -35.59 53.42
N PRO A 577 66.70 -35.56 53.36
CA PRO A 577 67.48 -35.09 52.21
C PRO A 577 68.04 -36.26 51.40
N SER A 578 68.13 -36.15 50.07
CA SER A 578 69.22 -36.64 49.20
C SER A 578 68.73 -36.84 47.75
N ASN A 579 69.14 -35.98 46.83
CA ASN A 579 70.09 -36.36 45.78
C ASN A 579 70.31 -35.18 44.82
N ASN A 580 71.53 -34.67 44.88
CA ASN A 580 72.13 -33.86 43.83
C ASN A 580 72.57 -34.82 42.70
N THR A 581 72.08 -34.58 41.49
CA THR A 581 72.82 -34.99 40.28
C THR A 581 72.98 -33.76 39.42
N GLU A 582 74.15 -33.16 39.58
CA GLU A 582 74.74 -32.11 38.79
C GLU A 582 75.09 -32.70 37.42
N ALA A 583 74.54 -32.13 36.35
CA ALA A 583 74.98 -32.38 34.98
C ALA A 583 74.79 -31.09 34.18
N GLU A 584 75.70 -30.14 34.42
CA GLU A 584 75.93 -29.02 33.51
C GLU A 584 76.63 -29.54 32.25
N SER A 585 75.99 -29.37 31.10
CA SER A 585 76.60 -29.53 29.78
C SER A 585 75.95 -28.56 28.79
N ALA A 586 76.71 -27.50 28.53
CA ALA A 586 76.72 -26.56 27.42
C ALA A 586 75.61 -26.61 26.33
N SER A 587 74.89 -25.47 26.22
CA SER A 587 74.68 -24.67 25.01
C SER A 587 74.67 -25.38 23.64
N ASN A 588 73.49 -25.47 23.01
CA ASN A 588 73.37 -25.04 21.61
C ASN A 588 71.93 -24.62 21.23
N LYS A 589 71.81 -23.38 20.71
CA LYS A 589 70.60 -22.80 20.14
C LYS A 589 70.26 -23.50 18.83
N ASN A 590 69.07 -24.08 18.70
CA ASN A 590 68.47 -24.33 17.40
C ASN A 590 66.96 -24.03 17.41
N LYS A 591 66.63 -22.79 17.05
CA LYS A 591 65.28 -22.34 16.71
C LYS A 591 64.88 -22.91 15.34
N LYS A 592 64.11 -24.00 15.24
CA LYS A 592 63.42 -24.34 13.97
C LYS A 592 62.07 -25.06 14.15
N LYS A 593 61.05 -24.38 13.62
CA LYS A 593 59.83 -24.86 12.93
C LYS A 593 58.56 -25.12 13.75
N LYS A 594 57.68 -24.11 13.66
CA LYS A 594 56.23 -24.14 13.86
C LYS A 594 55.62 -25.32 13.09
N LYS A 595 54.87 -26.18 13.79
CA LYS A 595 54.06 -27.25 13.21
C LYS A 595 52.73 -26.65 12.77
N SER A 596 52.61 -26.31 11.48
CA SER A 596 51.34 -25.97 10.83
C SER A 596 50.82 -27.23 10.15
N SER A 597 49.92 -27.93 10.83
CA SER A 597 49.21 -29.12 10.32
C SER A 597 47.83 -28.71 9.81
N PHE A 598 47.71 -28.41 8.52
CA PHE A 598 46.42 -28.44 7.83
C PHE A 598 46.58 -29.28 6.54
N PRO A 599 45.84 -30.39 6.40
CA PRO A 599 46.02 -31.34 5.31
C PRO A 599 45.43 -30.80 4.01
N SER A 600 46.29 -30.64 2.99
CA SER A 600 45.87 -30.56 1.58
C SER A 600 45.35 -31.93 1.12
N LYS A 601 44.15 -31.96 0.51
CA LYS A 601 43.73 -32.80 -0.65
C LYS A 601 42.21 -33.05 -0.65
N VAL A 602 41.43 -32.14 -1.24
CA VAL A 602 40.24 -32.52 -2.02
C VAL A 602 40.12 -31.52 -3.17
N VAL A 603 40.81 -31.80 -4.28
CA VAL A 603 40.58 -31.16 -5.58
C VAL A 603 39.78 -32.15 -6.40
N MET A 604 38.46 -31.99 -6.43
CA MET A 604 37.57 -32.80 -7.27
C MET A 604 37.51 -32.17 -8.67
N PHE A 605 37.98 -32.94 -9.64
CA PHE A 605 37.99 -32.66 -11.07
C PHE A 605 36.56 -32.66 -11.63
N PHE A 606 36.08 -31.53 -12.14
CA PHE A 606 34.94 -31.50 -13.06
C PHE A 606 35.46 -31.66 -14.50
N ALA A 607 35.41 -32.89 -15.00
CA ALA A 607 35.70 -33.21 -16.39
C ALA A 607 34.59 -32.68 -17.31
N LYS A 608 34.94 -31.71 -18.16
CA LYS A 608 34.11 -31.21 -19.26
C LYS A 608 33.90 -32.33 -20.30
N LYS A 609 32.72 -32.94 -20.32
CA LYS A 609 32.25 -33.75 -21.46
C LYS A 609 31.99 -32.82 -22.65
N LYS A 610 32.94 -32.74 -23.59
CA LYS A 610 32.68 -32.25 -24.95
C LYS A 610 32.09 -33.39 -25.76
N THR A 611 30.81 -33.29 -26.08
CA THR A 611 30.10 -34.18 -27.00
C THR A 611 30.56 -33.93 -28.43
N HIS A 612 31.01 -34.99 -29.12
CA HIS A 612 31.37 -34.93 -30.53
C HIS A 612 30.09 -34.91 -31.40
N PRO A 613 30.01 -34.03 -32.42
CA PRO A 613 28.95 -34.09 -33.42
C PRO A 613 29.17 -35.35 -34.26
N THR A 614 28.16 -36.22 -34.29
CA THR A 614 28.19 -37.49 -35.02
C THR A 614 27.27 -37.35 -36.22
N LYS A 615 27.88 -37.38 -37.42
CA LYS A 615 27.29 -37.38 -38.77
C LYS A 615 26.71 -36.07 -39.30
#